data_AF-A0A2J8XSD1-F1
#
_entry.id   AF-A0A2J8XSD1-F1
#
_cell.length_a   1.000
_cell.length_b   1.000
_cell.length_c   1.000
_cell.angle_alpha   90.00
_cell.angle_beta   90.00
_cell.angle_gamma   90.00
#
_symmetry.space_group_name_H-M   'P 1'
#
loop_
_entity.id
_entity.type
_entity.pdbx_description
1 polymer ?
#
loop_
_entity_poly.entity_id
_entity_poly.type
_entity_poly.pdbx_seq_one_letter_code
_entity_poly.pdbx_strand_id
1 'polypeptide(L)'
;MASERLPSRPACLLVASGAAEGVSAQSFLQCFTMASTAFNLQVATPGGKAMEFVDVTESNARWVQDFRLKAYASPAKLESIDGARYHALLIPSCPGALTDLASSGSLARILQHFHSESSR
;
A
#
# COMPACT_ATOMS: atom_id res chain seq x y z
N MET A 1 21.25 3.04 -33.05
CA MET A 1 21.50 3.42 -31.65
C MET A 1 20.46 2.71 -30.80
N ALA A 2 20.86 1.77 -29.95
CA ALA A 2 19.94 1.17 -29.00
C ALA A 2 19.55 2.26 -27.98
N SER A 3 18.27 2.60 -27.91
CA SER A 3 17.75 3.43 -26.84
C SER A 3 18.00 2.67 -25.55
N GLU A 4 18.93 3.15 -24.71
CA GLU A 4 19.10 2.62 -23.37
C GLU A 4 17.74 2.72 -22.68
N ARG A 5 17.11 1.57 -22.46
CA ARG A 5 15.88 1.48 -21.68
C ARG A 5 16.24 2.00 -20.29
N LEU A 6 15.71 3.17 -19.94
CA LEU A 6 15.73 3.64 -18.55
C LEU A 6 15.26 2.48 -17.67
N PRO A 7 15.99 2.14 -16.59
CA PRO A 7 15.57 1.06 -15.71
C PRO A 7 14.14 1.33 -15.24
N SER A 8 13.26 0.35 -15.42
CA SER A 8 11.87 0.45 -14.96
C SER A 8 11.89 0.73 -13.46
N ARG A 9 11.11 1.71 -13.00
CA ARG A 9 11.01 2.02 -11.57
C ARG A 9 10.66 0.75 -10.79
N PRO A 10 11.34 0.46 -9.68
CA PRO A 10 11.02 -0.70 -8.86
C PRO A 10 9.57 -0.64 -8.40
N ALA A 11 8.93 -1.80 -8.25
CA ALA A 11 7.56 -1.88 -7.76
C ALA A 11 7.51 -1.86 -6.23
N CYS A 12 6.52 -1.17 -5.66
CA CYS A 12 6.27 -1.12 -4.22
C CYS A 12 4.81 -1.48 -3.92
N LEU A 13 4.62 -2.39 -2.96
CA LEU A 13 3.31 -2.75 -2.45
C LEU A 13 2.99 -1.89 -1.23
N LEU A 14 1.95 -1.08 -1.31
CA LEU A 14 1.40 -0.35 -0.17
C LEU A 14 0.19 -1.12 0.34
N VAL A 15 0.35 -1.80 1.48
CA VAL A 15 -0.71 -2.58 2.11
C VAL A 15 -1.43 -1.72 3.14
N ALA A 16 -2.74 -1.66 3.06
CA ALA A 16 -3.60 -0.89 3.94
C ALA A 16 -4.74 -1.76 4.49
N SER A 17 -5.32 -1.35 5.62
CA SER A 17 -6.54 -1.98 6.14
C SER A 17 -7.76 -1.59 5.28
N GLY A 18 -8.66 -2.54 5.09
CA GLY A 18 -10.00 -2.34 4.53
C GLY A 18 -11.11 -2.43 5.59
N ALA A 19 -10.75 -2.38 6.87
CA ALA A 19 -11.70 -2.35 7.99
C ALA A 19 -12.23 -0.93 8.25
N ALA A 20 -13.31 -0.82 9.02
CA ALA A 20 -14.00 0.45 9.28
C ALA A 20 -13.19 1.41 10.15
N GLU A 21 -12.34 0.88 11.02
CA GLU A 21 -11.38 1.62 11.83
C GLU A 21 -10.25 2.24 10.97
N GLY A 22 -10.16 1.83 9.70
CA GLY A 22 -9.51 2.56 8.63
C GLY A 22 -7.99 2.71 8.75
N VAL A 23 -7.51 3.70 8.03
CA VAL A 23 -6.10 4.06 7.89
C VAL A 23 -5.91 5.52 8.28
N SER A 24 -4.85 5.83 9.04
CA SER A 24 -4.52 7.21 9.38
C SER A 24 -4.24 8.01 8.11
N ALA A 25 -5.04 9.06 7.87
CA ALA A 25 -4.93 9.89 6.67
C ALA A 25 -3.53 10.47 6.50
N GLN A 26 -2.94 10.98 7.58
CA GLN A 26 -1.62 11.60 7.56
C GLN A 26 -0.51 10.58 7.24
N SER A 27 -0.54 9.41 7.88
CA SER A 27 0.47 8.37 7.64
C SER A 27 0.39 7.83 6.21
N PHE A 28 -0.83 7.59 5.72
CA PHE A 28 -1.02 7.13 4.34
C PHE A 28 -0.56 8.18 3.32
N LEU A 29 -0.92 9.45 3.51
CA LEU A 29 -0.44 10.57 2.67
C LEU A 29 1.08 10.58 2.57
N GLN A 30 1.78 10.46 3.70
CA GLN A 30 3.24 10.46 3.74
C GLN A 30 3.83 9.24 3.01
N CYS A 31 3.37 8.03 3.33
CA CYS A 31 3.83 6.80 2.68
C CYS A 31 3.58 6.83 1.17
N PHE A 32 2.37 7.22 0.76
CA PHE A 32 1.98 7.29 -0.64
C PHE A 32 2.82 8.33 -1.39
N THR A 33 2.98 9.54 -0.85
CA THR A 33 3.76 10.60 -1.50
C THR A 33 5.21 10.17 -1.66
N MET A 34 5.86 9.70 -0.59
CA MET A 34 7.24 9.24 -0.63
C MET A 34 7.45 8.08 -1.60
N ALA A 35 6.55 7.10 -1.61
CA ALA A 35 6.73 5.92 -2.46
C ALA A 35 6.36 6.20 -3.92
N SER A 36 5.40 7.08 -4.18
CA SER A 36 4.92 7.41 -5.54
C SER A 36 5.94 8.18 -6.38
N THR A 37 6.97 8.76 -5.77
CA THR A 37 8.08 9.44 -6.47
C THR A 37 9.22 8.48 -6.84
N ALA A 38 9.40 7.39 -6.10
CA ALA A 38 10.48 6.41 -6.33
C ALA A 38 10.00 5.10 -7.00
N PHE A 39 8.80 4.62 -6.68
CA PHE A 39 8.30 3.31 -7.10
C PHE A 39 7.06 3.34 -8.01
N ASN A 40 6.89 2.28 -8.81
CA ASN A 40 5.59 1.92 -9.34
C ASN A 40 4.74 1.35 -8.20
N LEU A 41 3.73 2.08 -7.74
CA LEU A 41 2.93 1.69 -6.58
C LEU A 41 1.77 0.78 -6.97
N GLN A 42 1.48 -0.18 -6.09
CA GLN A 42 0.19 -0.86 -6.04
C GLN A 42 -0.35 -0.80 -4.62
N VAL A 43 -1.60 -0.36 -4.49
CA VAL A 43 -2.31 -0.39 -3.20
C VAL A 43 -3.08 -1.70 -3.11
N ALA A 44 -3.00 -2.37 -1.97
CA ALA A 44 -3.76 -3.58 -1.69
C ALA A 44 -4.39 -3.56 -0.30
N THR A 45 -5.59 -4.10 -0.20
CA THR A 45 -6.33 -4.29 1.05
C THR A 45 -6.90 -5.71 1.09
N PRO A 46 -7.22 -6.27 2.27
CA PRO A 46 -7.92 -7.54 2.36
C PRO A 46 -9.24 -7.53 1.58
N GLY A 47 -9.41 -8.50 0.68
CA GLY A 47 -10.56 -8.59 -0.22
C GLY A 47 -10.67 -7.47 -1.27
N GLY A 48 -9.70 -6.55 -1.36
CA GLY A 48 -9.73 -5.40 -2.27
C GLY A 48 -10.77 -4.35 -1.85
N LYS A 49 -11.11 -4.30 -0.56
CA LYS A 49 -12.05 -3.33 0.00
C LYS A 49 -11.52 -1.91 -0.15
N ALA A 50 -12.42 -0.96 -0.38
CA ALA A 50 -12.09 0.45 -0.30
C ALA A 50 -11.58 0.79 1.12
N MET A 51 -10.64 1.74 1.20
CA MET A 51 -10.09 2.19 2.48
C MET A 51 -10.97 3.27 3.08
N GLU A 52 -11.21 3.18 4.39
CA GLU A 52 -11.67 4.32 5.18
C GLU A 52 -10.47 5.09 5.73
N PHE A 53 -10.58 6.42 5.77
CA PHE A 53 -9.55 7.29 6.33
C PHE A 53 -10.01 7.84 7.66
N VAL A 54 -9.18 7.63 8.69
CA VAL A 54 -9.37 8.21 10.03
C VAL A 54 -8.38 9.35 10.26
N ASP A 55 -8.64 10.16 11.28
CA ASP A 55 -7.84 11.34 11.62
C ASP A 55 -7.69 12.32 10.44
N VAL A 56 -8.75 12.47 9.66
CA VAL A 56 -8.83 13.49 8.59
C VAL A 56 -8.94 14.86 9.25
N THR A 57 -7.99 15.73 8.94
CA THR A 57 -7.91 17.11 9.43
C THR A 57 -8.15 18.08 8.29
N GLU A 58 -8.37 19.36 8.59
CA GLU A 58 -8.48 20.40 7.55
C GLU A 58 -7.27 20.43 6.60
N SER A 59 -6.07 20.19 7.14
CA SER A 59 -4.81 20.20 6.37
C SER A 59 -4.68 19.07 5.35
N ASN A 60 -5.34 17.93 5.55
CA ASN A 60 -5.25 16.77 4.66
C ASN A 60 -6.58 16.39 3.98
N ALA A 61 -7.69 17.01 4.37
CA ALA A 61 -9.02 16.72 3.84
C ALA A 61 -9.08 16.83 2.31
N ARG A 62 -8.52 17.91 1.74
CA ARG A 62 -8.47 18.10 0.28
C ARG A 62 -7.72 16.95 -0.40
N TRP A 63 -6.57 16.57 0.15
CA TRP A 63 -5.77 15.49 -0.42
C TRP A 63 -6.53 14.15 -0.38
N VAL A 64 -7.24 13.85 0.71
CA VAL A 64 -8.04 12.63 0.84
C VAL A 64 -9.15 12.59 -0.21
N GLN A 65 -9.84 13.71 -0.45
CA GLN A 65 -10.86 13.81 -1.50
C GLN A 65 -10.25 13.58 -2.89
N ASP A 66 -9.12 14.24 -3.18
CA ASP A 66 -8.41 14.07 -4.45
C ASP A 66 -7.89 12.63 -4.64
N PHE A 67 -7.44 11.99 -3.56
CA PHE A 67 -6.97 10.60 -3.59
C PHE A 67 -8.09 9.63 -3.97
N ARG A 68 -9.31 9.82 -3.44
CA ARG A 68 -10.49 8.96 -3.71
C ARG A 68 -10.86 8.90 -5.19
N LEU A 69 -10.44 9.87 -5.99
CA LEU A 69 -10.67 9.91 -7.45
C LEU A 69 -9.57 9.20 -8.26
N LYS A 70 -8.47 8.81 -7.63
CA LYS A 70 -7.34 8.15 -8.31
C LYS A 70 -7.61 6.64 -8.45
N ALA A 71 -7.02 6.03 -9.47
CA ALA A 71 -7.07 4.56 -9.64
C ALA A 71 -6.58 3.79 -8.40
N TYR A 72 -5.63 4.36 -7.64
CA TYR A 72 -5.13 3.79 -6.39
C TYR A 72 -6.18 3.66 -5.28
N ALA A 73 -7.30 4.40 -5.36
CA ALA A 73 -8.43 4.27 -4.43
C ALA A 73 -9.29 3.04 -4.71
N SER A 74 -8.98 2.26 -5.76
CA SER A 74 -9.51 0.92 -6.01
C SER A 74 -8.40 -0.12 -5.76
N PRO A 75 -8.24 -0.59 -4.50
CA PRO A 75 -7.12 -1.46 -4.14
C PRO A 75 -7.23 -2.84 -4.78
N ALA A 76 -6.09 -3.48 -5.01
CA ALA A 76 -6.06 -4.89 -5.35
C ALA A 76 -6.40 -5.75 -4.14
N LYS A 77 -6.89 -6.97 -4.40
CA LYS A 77 -7.12 -7.98 -3.36
C LYS A 77 -5.78 -8.47 -2.83
N LEU A 78 -5.50 -8.27 -1.55
CA LEU A 78 -4.25 -8.71 -0.93
C LEU A 78 -3.99 -10.22 -1.12
N GLU A 79 -5.04 -11.02 -1.18
CA GLU A 79 -4.98 -12.47 -1.40
C GLU A 79 -4.51 -12.86 -2.81
N SER A 80 -4.57 -11.94 -3.77
CA SER A 80 -4.12 -12.14 -5.15
C SER A 80 -2.70 -11.64 -5.42
N ILE A 81 -2.04 -11.09 -4.40
CA ILE A 81 -0.72 -10.48 -4.53
C ILE A 81 0.37 -11.55 -4.41
N ASP A 82 1.22 -11.62 -5.42
CA ASP A 82 2.50 -12.32 -5.34
C ASP A 82 3.60 -11.36 -4.86
N GLY A 83 4.18 -11.64 -3.70
CA GLY A 83 5.22 -10.81 -3.07
C GLY A 83 6.48 -10.66 -3.92
N ALA A 84 6.80 -11.64 -4.76
CA ALA A 84 8.00 -11.63 -5.60
C ALA A 84 8.02 -10.55 -6.69
N ARG A 85 6.87 -9.89 -6.93
CA ARG A 85 6.76 -8.80 -7.91
C ARG A 85 7.23 -7.45 -7.37
N TYR A 86 7.45 -7.33 -6.06
CA TYR A 86 7.72 -6.05 -5.41
C TYR A 86 9.11 -6.02 -4.80
N HIS A 87 9.70 -4.84 -4.80
CA HIS A 87 11.03 -4.57 -4.27
C HIS A 87 10.95 -3.89 -2.89
N ALA A 88 9.77 -3.37 -2.54
CA ALA A 88 9.49 -2.75 -1.26
C ALA A 88 8.04 -3.04 -0.84
N LEU A 89 7.82 -3.08 0.48
CA LEU A 89 6.51 -3.17 1.10
C LEU A 89 6.39 -2.07 2.14
N LEU A 90 5.27 -1.34 2.10
CA LEU A 90 4.94 -0.28 3.05
C LEU A 90 3.58 -0.56 3.67
N ILE A 91 3.51 -0.44 5.00
CA ILE A 91 2.27 -0.45 5.77
C ILE A 91 2.22 0.89 6.51
N PRO A 92 1.31 1.83 6.15
CA PRO A 92 1.12 3.04 6.93
C PRO A 92 0.49 2.70 8.29
N SER A 93 0.38 3.67 9.19
CA SER A 93 -0.40 3.51 10.41
C SER A 93 -1.85 3.17 10.06
N CYS A 94 -2.27 1.95 10.40
CA CYS A 94 -3.58 1.39 10.07
C CYS A 94 -4.25 0.93 11.37
N PRO A 95 -5.06 1.77 12.04
CA PRO A 95 -5.82 1.32 13.21
C PRO A 95 -6.69 0.09 12.95
N GLY A 96 -7.28 -0.02 11.74
CA GLY A 96 -8.02 -1.20 11.31
C GLY A 96 -7.19 -2.48 11.10
N ALA A 97 -5.86 -2.40 11.10
CA ALA A 97 -5.00 -3.56 10.91
C ALA A 97 -5.21 -4.64 11.97
N LEU A 98 -5.61 -4.26 13.19
CA LEU A 98 -5.94 -5.22 14.25
C LEU A 98 -7.15 -6.10 13.89
N THR A 99 -8.05 -5.58 13.05
CA THR A 99 -9.28 -6.26 12.62
C THR A 99 -9.04 -7.16 11.42
N ASP A 100 -8.18 -6.78 10.47
CA ASP A 100 -8.01 -7.52 9.21
C ASP A 100 -6.57 -7.96 8.89
N LEU A 101 -5.59 -7.06 8.96
CA LEU A 101 -4.21 -7.36 8.56
C LEU A 101 -3.49 -8.28 9.55
N ALA A 102 -3.74 -8.15 10.86
CA ALA A 102 -3.04 -8.89 11.92
C ALA A 102 -3.24 -10.41 11.83
N SER A 103 -4.39 -10.85 11.32
CA SER A 103 -4.72 -12.26 11.08
C SER A 103 -4.62 -12.67 9.61
N SER A 104 -4.08 -11.81 8.74
CA SER A 104 -4.02 -12.08 7.31
C SER A 104 -2.91 -13.07 6.95
N GLY A 105 -3.28 -14.32 6.62
CA GLY A 105 -2.34 -15.31 6.08
C GLY A 105 -1.68 -14.86 4.76
N SER A 106 -2.36 -14.02 3.97
CA SER A 106 -1.80 -13.44 2.75
C SER A 106 -0.70 -12.44 3.05
N LEU A 107 -0.93 -11.53 3.99
CA LEU A 107 0.12 -10.60 4.44
C LEU A 107 1.30 -11.35 5.05
N ALA A 108 1.04 -12.34 5.90
CA ALA A 108 2.09 -13.16 6.51
C ALA A 108 3.00 -13.81 5.45
N ARG A 109 2.42 -14.40 4.40
CA ARG A 109 3.18 -15.00 3.29
C ARG A 109 4.03 -13.98 2.54
N ILE A 110 3.49 -12.79 2.27
CA ILE A 110 4.23 -11.71 1.59
C ILE A 110 5.39 -11.24 2.46
N LEU A 111 5.16 -11.00 3.76
CA LEU A 111 6.20 -10.58 4.71
C LEU A 111 7.30 -11.65 4.85
N GLN A 112 6.92 -12.93 4.89
CA GLN A 112 7.89 -14.05 4.91
C GLN A 112 8.78 -14.04 3.67
N HIS A 113 8.23 -13.77 2.48
CA HIS A 113 9.02 -13.63 1.27
C HIS A 113 10.06 -12.51 1.39
N PHE A 114 9.65 -11.30 1.77
CA PHE A 114 10.55 -10.17 1.97
C PHE A 114 11.63 -10.46 3.03
N HIS A 115 11.26 -11.11 4.12
CA HIS A 115 12.21 -11.52 5.15
C HIS A 115 13.25 -12.51 4.62
N SER A 116 12.81 -13.51 3.84
CA SER A 116 13.72 -14.51 3.26
C SER A 116 14.71 -13.90 2.26
N GLU A 117 14.28 -12.94 1.46
CA GLU A 117 15.15 -12.24 0.50
C GLU A 117 16.15 -11.31 1.21
N SER A 118 15.76 -10.65 2.30
CA SER A 118 16.68 -9.79 3.09
C SER A 118 17.79 -10.56 3.81
N SER A 119 17.66 -11.88 3.93
CA SER A 119 18.64 -12.77 4.58
C SER A 119 19.64 -13.41 3.61
N ARG A 120 19.52 -13.12 2.31
CA ARG A 120 20.43 -13.55 1.25
C ARG A 120 21.46 -12.47 0.95
#